data_AF-A0A353BAY9-F1
#
_entry.id   AF-A0A353BAY9-F1
#
_cell.length_a   1.000
_cell.length_b   1.000
_cell.length_c   1.000
_cell.angle_alpha   90.00
_cell.angle_beta   90.00
_cell.angle_gamma   90.00
#
_symmetry.space_group_name_H-M   'P 1'
#
loop_
_entity.id
_entity.type
_entity.pdbx_description
1 polymer ?
#
loop_
_entity_poly.entity_id
_entity_poly.type
_entity_poly.pdbx_seq_one_letter_code
_entity_poly.pdbx_strand_id
1 'polypeptide(L)'
;MNLSQLDRRKFIRGSGIALALPAFSSLTSQLRAASESVAPRRLACFYFPDGVPMPLPEDPAYQDWAWFPHGSGTEFEFTNCMKPLTPLKDELTVLSGFSHPNSRDVHGHNNADQFLTAAATGGGDRQYANTISLDQVYAQHVGDQTRLASLVMSTDGGVGTARGTHTISFDRNGRPIPAEHRPKQLFDQLFVSSDTGSAQRLALSRSALDEMQEDARRLRRSLSKDERQQLDEYLDSVRQAEIKVEKAKRWLGAPLPKVDGSQLNLELSTDEPREYLQTMFDLIYLAFKTDSTRVATYQIGRENGVGRSDHLARAVGFNLAHQLSHETKNPDGWKNFGIYCRFLHEEFGRFITKLKSTPEPASTGRMLDNTLLLFGSASSAFHLSRNYPIIVAGGKHLGLRHGQYINHAGMNFQGGPWLGKREPWQDQAKGEDLPLSNLYATMLERLGVADSFADSTGTISEL
;
A
#
# COMPACT_ATOMS: atom_id res chain seq x y z
N MET A 1 -49.87 -5.70 10.01
CA MET A 1 -50.69 -6.90 9.72
C MET A 1 -50.48 -7.86 10.88
N ASN A 2 -51.53 -8.27 11.59
CA ASN A 2 -51.43 -9.01 12.85
C ASN A 2 -51.15 -10.50 12.56
N LEU A 3 -49.98 -11.01 12.96
CA LEU A 3 -49.44 -12.32 12.55
C LEU A 3 -50.03 -13.54 13.30
N SER A 4 -51.00 -13.35 14.19
CA SER A 4 -51.55 -14.41 15.06
C SER A 4 -52.67 -15.26 14.42
N GLN A 5 -52.99 -15.07 13.14
CA GLN A 5 -54.08 -15.79 12.45
C GLN A 5 -53.63 -16.71 11.28
N LEU A 6 -52.32 -16.94 11.11
CA LEU A 6 -51.86 -17.92 10.12
C LEU A 6 -51.98 -19.35 10.68
N ASP A 7 -53.03 -20.03 10.22
CA ASP A 7 -53.38 -21.41 10.50
C ASP A 7 -52.20 -22.37 10.16
N ARG A 8 -51.62 -22.99 11.20
CA ARG A 8 -50.42 -23.85 11.10
C ARG A 8 -50.60 -25.10 10.21
N ARG A 9 -51.81 -25.40 9.73
CA ARG A 9 -52.10 -26.59 8.89
C ARG A 9 -52.34 -26.34 7.40
N LYS A 10 -52.16 -25.11 6.91
CA LYS A 10 -52.17 -24.83 5.45
C LYS A 10 -50.80 -24.47 4.87
N PHE A 11 -49.73 -25.02 5.42
CA PHE A 11 -48.43 -25.01 4.75
C PHE A 11 -48.41 -26.12 3.69
N ILE A 12 -48.47 -25.70 2.44
CA ILE A 12 -48.69 -26.53 1.26
C ILE A 12 -47.61 -27.62 1.14
N ARG A 13 -48.07 -28.87 1.13
CA ARG A 13 -47.40 -29.99 0.45
C ARG A 13 -47.35 -29.66 -1.03
N GLY A 14 -46.16 -29.33 -1.53
CA GLY A 14 -45.91 -29.01 -2.93
C GLY A 14 -44.45 -29.28 -3.27
N SER A 15 -44.07 -30.55 -3.27
CA SER A 15 -42.82 -31.02 -3.87
C SER A 15 -42.95 -30.94 -5.39
N GLY A 16 -42.26 -29.98 -6.00
CA GLY A 16 -42.14 -29.85 -7.45
C GLY A 16 -42.41 -28.43 -7.95
N ILE A 17 -41.35 -27.77 -8.45
CA ILE A 17 -41.32 -26.43 -9.08
C ILE A 17 -41.34 -25.27 -8.06
N ALA A 18 -40.15 -24.93 -7.54
CA ALA A 18 -39.92 -23.63 -6.93
C ALA A 18 -39.80 -22.58 -8.06
N LEU A 19 -40.87 -21.83 -8.30
CA LEU A 19 -40.79 -20.59 -9.05
C LEU A 19 -39.86 -19.64 -8.29
N ALA A 20 -38.80 -19.19 -8.94
CA ALA A 20 -37.88 -18.18 -8.44
C ALA A 20 -38.65 -16.86 -8.26
N LEU A 21 -39.18 -16.64 -7.05
CA LEU A 21 -39.71 -15.35 -6.64
C LEU A 21 -38.54 -14.37 -6.48
N PRO A 22 -38.64 -13.13 -7.01
CA PRO A 22 -37.66 -12.09 -6.73
C PRO A 22 -37.56 -11.89 -5.22
N ALA A 23 -36.34 -11.94 -4.69
CA ALA A 23 -36.09 -11.63 -3.29
C ALA A 23 -36.46 -10.16 -3.04
N PHE A 24 -37.62 -9.92 -2.42
CA PHE A 24 -38.01 -8.59 -1.98
C PHE A 24 -37.03 -8.11 -0.91
N SER A 25 -36.45 -6.92 -1.12
CA SER A 25 -35.46 -6.25 -0.27
C SER A 25 -35.90 -6.02 1.18
N SER A 26 -37.19 -6.15 1.47
CA SER A 26 -37.78 -6.00 2.81
C SER A 26 -37.62 -7.22 3.71
N LEU A 27 -37.34 -8.41 3.15
CA LEU A 27 -37.14 -9.64 3.94
C LEU A 27 -35.66 -9.91 4.26
N THR A 28 -34.74 -9.34 3.50
CA THR A 28 -33.28 -9.37 3.77
C THR A 28 -32.84 -8.37 4.83
N SER A 29 -33.62 -7.32 5.10
CA SER A 29 -33.30 -6.34 6.14
C SER A 29 -33.52 -6.88 7.56
N GLN A 30 -34.51 -7.76 7.76
CA GLN A 30 -34.83 -8.30 9.08
C GLN A 30 -33.91 -9.45 9.52
N LEU A 31 -33.29 -10.17 8.58
CA LEU A 31 -32.29 -11.22 8.88
C LEU A 31 -30.87 -10.66 9.09
N ARG A 32 -30.58 -9.43 8.65
CA ARG A 32 -29.30 -8.74 8.92
C ARG A 32 -29.23 -8.05 10.28
N ALA A 33 -30.35 -7.88 10.97
CA ALA A 33 -30.40 -7.22 12.28
C ALA A 33 -29.87 -8.10 13.44
N ALA A 34 -29.49 -9.36 13.19
CA ALA A 34 -29.09 -10.32 14.22
C ALA A 34 -27.57 -10.58 14.32
N SER A 35 -26.74 -9.85 13.56
CA SER A 35 -25.30 -9.72 13.84
C SER A 35 -24.84 -8.39 13.28
N GLU A 36 -24.38 -7.46 14.12
CA GLU A 36 -23.60 -6.32 13.61
C GLU A 36 -22.33 -6.89 12.95
N SER A 37 -22.35 -7.06 11.63
CA SER A 37 -21.17 -7.45 10.89
C SER A 37 -20.17 -6.32 11.00
N VAL A 38 -19.07 -6.55 11.74
CA VAL A 38 -17.95 -5.60 11.82
C VAL A 38 -17.45 -5.35 10.40
N ALA A 39 -17.42 -4.08 9.99
CA ALA A 39 -16.98 -3.70 8.67
C ALA A 39 -15.52 -4.16 8.42
N PRO A 40 -15.19 -4.63 7.20
CA PRO A 40 -13.81 -4.95 6.85
C PRO A 40 -12.88 -3.76 7.06
N ARG A 41 -11.89 -3.93 7.92
CA ARG A 41 -10.79 -2.97 8.06
C ARG A 41 -9.81 -3.19 6.92
N ARG A 42 -9.42 -2.13 6.22
CA ARG A 42 -8.55 -2.24 5.04
C ARG A 42 -7.32 -1.35 5.20
N LEU A 43 -6.22 -1.77 4.59
CA LEU A 43 -4.95 -1.03 4.53
C LEU A 43 -4.48 -0.96 3.08
N ALA A 44 -4.14 0.24 2.62
CA ALA A 44 -3.38 0.42 1.39
C ALA A 44 -2.14 1.29 1.61
N CYS A 45 -0.99 0.84 1.12
CA CYS A 45 0.28 1.56 1.19
C CYS A 45 0.78 1.92 -0.21
N PHE A 46 1.10 3.19 -0.44
CA PHE A 46 1.53 3.74 -1.72
C PHE A 46 2.88 4.43 -1.57
N TYR A 47 3.82 4.07 -2.44
CA TYR A 47 5.15 4.67 -2.47
C TYR A 47 5.40 5.40 -3.77
N PHE A 48 5.91 6.63 -3.69
CA PHE A 48 6.48 7.34 -4.84
C PHE A 48 7.99 7.63 -4.61
N PRO A 49 8.82 7.54 -5.66
CA PRO A 49 10.27 7.64 -5.54
C PRO A 49 10.79 9.09 -5.56
N ASP A 50 12.11 9.27 -5.46
CA ASP A 50 12.89 10.47 -5.80
C ASP A 50 12.62 11.70 -4.93
N GLY A 51 11.79 11.55 -3.91
CA GLY A 51 11.41 12.61 -3.00
C GLY A 51 10.46 13.64 -3.63
N VAL A 52 10.59 14.89 -3.20
CA VAL A 52 9.62 15.96 -3.46
C VAL A 52 10.29 17.35 -3.56
N PRO A 53 9.60 18.35 -4.14
CA PRO A 53 10.06 19.73 -4.10
C PRO A 53 10.22 20.27 -2.68
N MET A 54 11.46 20.65 -2.34
CA MET A 54 11.86 21.19 -1.03
C MET A 54 12.65 22.52 -1.20
N PRO A 55 12.10 23.54 -1.90
CA PRO A 55 12.71 24.87 -1.93
C PRO A 55 12.91 25.43 -0.51
N LEU A 56 13.97 26.20 -0.31
CA LEU A 56 14.19 26.91 0.96
C LEU A 56 13.32 28.17 1.03
N PRO A 57 12.98 28.70 2.22
CA PRO A 57 12.11 29.88 2.36
C PRO A 57 12.52 31.11 1.55
N GLU A 58 13.81 31.26 1.25
CA GLU A 58 14.35 32.37 0.46
C GLU A 58 14.13 32.20 -1.06
N ASP A 59 13.82 30.98 -1.51
CA ASP A 59 13.53 30.67 -2.91
C ASP A 59 12.08 31.10 -3.24
N PRO A 60 11.84 31.87 -4.32
CA PRO A 60 10.50 32.28 -4.71
C PRO A 60 9.52 31.10 -4.92
N ALA A 61 10.03 29.93 -5.29
CA ALA A 61 9.21 28.74 -5.46
C ALA A 61 8.68 28.15 -4.14
N TYR A 62 9.22 28.58 -2.98
CA TYR A 62 8.77 28.09 -1.67
C TYR A 62 7.28 28.32 -1.44
N GLN A 63 6.79 29.52 -1.74
CA GLN A 63 5.40 29.87 -1.50
C GLN A 63 4.45 28.98 -2.34
N ASP A 64 4.81 28.73 -3.60
CA ASP A 64 3.91 28.13 -4.58
C ASP A 64 4.09 26.61 -4.75
N TRP A 65 5.31 26.10 -4.57
CA TRP A 65 5.70 24.77 -5.04
C TRP A 65 6.40 23.90 -3.98
N ALA A 66 6.57 24.38 -2.74
CA ALA A 66 6.98 23.48 -1.66
C ALA A 66 5.99 22.30 -1.53
N TRP A 67 6.49 21.08 -1.36
CA TRP A 67 5.61 19.93 -1.23
C TRP A 67 4.82 19.94 0.07
N PHE A 68 5.50 20.24 1.18
CA PHE A 68 4.82 20.39 2.48
C PHE A 68 3.93 21.63 2.49
N PRO A 69 2.75 21.57 3.15
CA PRO A 69 1.91 22.73 3.34
C PRO A 69 2.59 23.81 4.20
N HIS A 70 2.10 25.05 4.08
CA HIS A 70 2.48 26.14 4.97
C HIS A 70 1.63 26.11 6.24
N GLY A 71 2.24 26.33 7.41
CA GLY A 71 1.55 26.30 8.71
C GLY A 71 1.73 24.99 9.49
N SER A 72 0.80 24.67 10.38
CA SER A 72 0.79 23.44 11.19
C SER A 72 -0.56 23.26 11.90
N GLY A 73 -0.79 22.08 12.49
CA GLY A 73 -2.05 21.74 13.15
C GLY A 73 -3.20 21.83 12.15
N THR A 74 -4.33 22.40 12.55
CA THR A 74 -5.48 22.62 11.66
C THR A 74 -5.34 23.87 10.77
N GLU A 75 -4.40 24.77 11.13
CA GLU A 75 -4.12 26.03 10.45
C GLU A 75 -2.98 25.86 9.45
N PHE A 76 -3.29 25.24 8.32
CA PHE A 76 -2.36 25.06 7.22
C PHE A 76 -3.00 25.28 5.85
N GLU A 77 -2.17 25.66 4.89
CA GLU A 77 -2.54 25.93 3.51
C GLU A 77 -1.72 25.05 2.55
N PHE A 78 -2.42 24.39 1.63
CA PHE A 78 -1.77 23.62 0.56
C PHE A 78 -1.15 24.56 -0.48
N THR A 79 0.06 24.23 -0.91
CA THR A 79 0.70 24.83 -2.09
C THR A 79 0.09 24.29 -3.39
N ASN A 80 0.56 24.77 -4.54
CA ASN A 80 0.14 24.22 -5.83
C ASN A 80 0.47 22.73 -5.97
N CYS A 81 1.48 22.22 -5.26
CA CYS A 81 1.84 20.80 -5.26
C CYS A 81 0.72 19.92 -4.69
N MET A 82 0.02 20.36 -3.64
CA MET A 82 -1.02 19.55 -2.96
C MET A 82 -2.45 20.05 -3.23
N LYS A 83 -2.63 21.12 -4.00
CA LYS A 83 -3.92 21.76 -4.29
C LYS A 83 -5.07 20.81 -4.70
N PRO A 84 -4.85 19.72 -5.46
CA PRO A 84 -5.91 18.75 -5.76
C PRO A 84 -6.55 18.08 -4.53
N LEU A 85 -5.85 18.07 -3.40
CA LEU A 85 -6.30 17.45 -2.15
C LEU A 85 -7.13 18.38 -1.26
N THR A 86 -7.29 19.66 -1.61
CA THR A 86 -8.09 20.63 -0.83
C THR A 86 -9.50 20.13 -0.47
N PRO A 87 -10.28 19.49 -1.38
CA PRO A 87 -11.61 18.96 -1.03
C PRO A 87 -11.60 17.78 -0.04
N LEU A 88 -10.42 17.23 0.22
CA LEU A 88 -10.16 16.09 1.09
C LEU A 88 -9.40 16.46 2.36
N LYS A 89 -9.23 17.76 2.64
CA LYS A 89 -8.46 18.25 3.81
C LYS A 89 -8.88 17.55 5.11
N ASP A 90 -10.18 17.40 5.35
CA ASP A 90 -10.73 16.77 6.56
C ASP A 90 -10.65 15.24 6.58
N GLU A 91 -10.15 14.61 5.51
CA GLU A 91 -10.06 13.16 5.34
C GLU A 91 -8.61 12.67 5.39
N LEU A 92 -7.64 13.58 5.53
CA LEU A 92 -6.22 13.26 5.55
C LEU A 92 -5.43 14.08 6.59
N THR A 93 -4.25 13.58 6.89
CA THR A 93 -3.21 14.25 7.68
C THR A 93 -1.91 14.23 6.89
N VAL A 94 -1.24 15.38 6.80
CA VAL A 94 0.14 15.46 6.28
C VAL A 94 1.11 15.38 7.45
N LEU A 95 2.23 14.69 7.29
CA LEU A 95 3.26 14.55 8.33
C LEU A 95 4.63 14.93 7.80
N SER A 96 5.39 15.71 8.59
CA SER A 96 6.80 16.02 8.39
C SER A 96 7.60 15.82 9.68
N GLY A 97 8.91 15.68 9.56
CA GLY A 97 9.82 15.41 10.68
C GLY A 97 9.83 13.94 11.10
N PHE A 98 9.54 13.03 10.17
CA PHE A 98 9.64 11.58 10.39
C PHE A 98 10.65 10.97 9.41
N SER A 99 11.42 9.99 9.87
CA SER A 99 12.26 9.16 9.00
C SER A 99 12.55 7.82 9.66
N HIS A 100 13.32 6.94 9.00
CA HIS A 100 13.80 5.70 9.61
C HIS A 100 15.20 5.92 10.19
N PRO A 101 15.37 6.01 11.52
CA PRO A 101 16.64 6.36 12.17
C PRO A 101 17.84 5.56 11.68
N ASN A 102 17.67 4.25 11.51
CA ASN A 102 18.73 3.33 11.10
C ASN A 102 19.04 3.34 9.60
N SER A 103 18.39 4.22 8.85
CA SER A 103 18.40 4.28 7.40
C SER A 103 18.75 5.67 6.84
N ARG A 104 19.03 6.62 7.73
CA ARG A 104 19.31 8.02 7.35
C ARG A 104 20.61 8.19 6.57
N ASP A 105 21.51 7.22 6.64
CA ASP A 105 22.79 7.18 5.93
C ASP A 105 22.73 6.33 4.64
N VAL A 106 21.54 5.87 4.26
CA VAL A 106 21.30 5.16 3.00
C VAL A 106 21.15 6.17 1.88
N HIS A 107 21.74 5.88 0.71
CA HIS A 107 21.59 6.72 -0.48
C HIS A 107 20.12 6.75 -0.94
N GLY A 108 19.61 7.93 -1.31
CA GLY A 108 18.22 8.16 -1.78
C GLY A 108 17.66 7.08 -2.70
N HIS A 109 18.46 6.72 -3.71
CA HIS A 109 18.19 5.65 -4.68
C HIS A 109 17.83 4.26 -4.13
N ASN A 110 18.06 4.00 -2.86
CA ASN A 110 17.90 2.69 -2.23
C ASN A 110 16.78 2.70 -1.16
N ASN A 111 16.08 3.82 -0.98
CA ASN A 111 15.22 4.03 0.18
C ASN A 111 13.88 3.28 0.11
N ALA A 112 13.46 2.84 -1.08
CA ALA A 112 12.22 2.08 -1.24
C ALA A 112 12.25 0.76 -0.41
N ASP A 113 13.40 0.10 -0.36
CA ASP A 113 13.63 -1.15 0.35
C ASP A 113 13.25 -1.08 1.84
N GLN A 114 13.46 0.08 2.47
CA GLN A 114 13.25 0.25 3.92
C GLN A 114 11.92 0.93 4.27
N PHE A 115 11.17 1.43 3.28
CA PHE A 115 10.02 2.29 3.54
C PHE A 115 9.01 1.62 4.48
N LEU A 116 8.48 0.44 4.14
CA LEU A 116 7.50 -0.23 4.99
C LEU A 116 8.10 -1.14 6.07
N THR A 117 9.43 -1.30 6.14
CA THR A 117 10.08 -2.26 7.04
C THR A 117 10.86 -1.60 8.17
N ALA A 118 11.26 -0.33 7.99
CA ALA A 118 12.21 0.39 8.86
C ALA A 118 13.55 -0.34 9.06
N ALA A 119 13.88 -1.31 8.19
CA ALA A 119 15.08 -2.11 8.33
C ALA A 119 16.34 -1.31 8.03
N ALA A 120 17.39 -1.57 8.79
CA ALA A 120 18.74 -1.11 8.48
C ALA A 120 19.29 -1.90 7.27
N THR A 121 18.89 -1.52 6.06
CA THR A 121 19.28 -2.20 4.81
C THR A 121 20.79 -2.06 4.48
N GLY A 122 21.51 -1.24 5.25
CA GLY A 122 22.91 -0.87 5.02
C GLY A 122 23.06 0.10 3.86
N GLY A 123 24.29 0.50 3.51
CA GLY A 123 24.64 1.31 2.34
C GLY A 123 25.95 0.81 1.73
N GLY A 124 26.18 1.02 0.43
CA GLY A 124 27.43 0.62 -0.24
C GLY A 124 27.76 -0.87 -0.09
N ASP A 125 28.96 -1.18 0.41
CA ASP A 125 29.47 -2.55 0.60
C ASP A 125 28.90 -3.27 1.83
N ARG A 126 28.03 -2.63 2.62
CA ARG A 126 27.42 -3.27 3.79
C ARG A 126 26.47 -4.40 3.35
N GLN A 127 26.49 -5.50 4.11
CA GLN A 127 25.58 -6.63 3.92
C GLN A 127 24.13 -6.14 3.92
N TYR A 128 23.38 -6.54 2.90
CA TYR A 128 21.96 -6.23 2.80
C TYR A 128 21.16 -7.15 3.72
N ALA A 129 20.29 -6.56 4.52
CA ALA A 129 19.32 -7.27 5.37
C ALA A 129 18.01 -6.48 5.40
N ASN A 130 16.88 -7.19 5.49
CA ASN A 130 15.57 -6.56 5.60
C ASN A 130 14.68 -7.34 6.57
N THR A 131 13.47 -6.89 6.83
CA THR A 131 12.50 -7.54 7.72
C THR A 131 11.08 -7.43 7.17
N ILE A 132 10.10 -7.92 7.93
CA ILE A 132 8.69 -7.87 7.54
C ILE A 132 8.23 -6.43 7.33
N SER A 133 7.46 -6.20 6.27
CA SER A 133 6.85 -4.90 6.02
C SER A 133 5.50 -4.73 6.74
N LEU A 134 5.14 -3.49 7.03
CA LEU A 134 3.88 -3.09 7.68
C LEU A 134 2.64 -3.78 7.06
N ASP A 135 2.55 -3.76 5.73
CA ASP A 135 1.43 -4.37 5.01
C ASP A 135 1.38 -5.89 5.22
N GLN A 136 2.54 -6.55 5.31
CA GLN A 136 2.63 -8.00 5.53
C GLN A 136 2.37 -8.39 6.98
N VAL A 137 2.71 -7.55 7.95
CA VAL A 137 2.24 -7.71 9.34
C VAL A 137 0.71 -7.73 9.37
N TYR A 138 0.06 -6.78 8.69
CA TYR A 138 -1.41 -6.75 8.64
C TYR A 138 -2.00 -7.91 7.82
N ALA A 139 -1.37 -8.28 6.70
CA ALA A 139 -1.80 -9.41 5.87
C ALA A 139 -1.76 -10.74 6.62
N GLN A 140 -0.83 -10.93 7.56
CA GLN A 140 -0.81 -12.10 8.45
C GLN A 140 -2.03 -12.14 9.38
N HIS A 141 -2.59 -10.98 9.76
CA HIS A 141 -3.74 -10.88 10.65
C HIS A 141 -5.08 -11.09 9.92
N VAL A 142 -5.25 -10.47 8.74
CA VAL A 142 -6.54 -10.50 8.01
C VAL A 142 -6.55 -11.37 6.78
N GLY A 143 -5.40 -11.84 6.31
CA GLY A 143 -5.26 -12.49 5.02
C GLY A 143 -6.16 -13.71 4.86
N ASP A 144 -6.38 -14.51 5.90
CA ASP A 144 -7.22 -15.71 5.82
C ASP A 144 -8.73 -15.42 5.68
N GLN A 145 -9.13 -14.16 5.84
CA GLN A 145 -10.51 -13.71 5.74
C GLN A 145 -10.91 -13.36 4.29
N THR A 146 -9.94 -13.26 3.38
CA THR A 146 -10.15 -12.92 1.96
C THR A 146 -9.40 -13.89 1.04
N ARG A 147 -9.78 -13.94 -0.24
CA ARG A 147 -9.15 -14.84 -1.22
C ARG A 147 -7.67 -14.53 -1.45
N LEU A 148 -7.30 -13.27 -1.54
CA LEU A 148 -5.91 -12.81 -1.61
C LEU A 148 -5.49 -12.26 -0.25
N ALA A 149 -4.26 -12.57 0.20
CA ALA A 149 -3.80 -12.14 1.53
C ALA A 149 -3.39 -10.66 1.50
N SER A 150 -2.72 -10.30 0.42
CA SER A 150 -2.39 -8.93 0.03
C SER A 150 -2.35 -8.86 -1.49
N LEU A 151 -2.59 -7.66 -2.02
CA LEU A 151 -2.38 -7.32 -3.42
C LEU A 151 -1.09 -6.50 -3.52
N VAL A 152 -0.01 -7.12 -3.99
CA VAL A 152 1.32 -6.48 -4.08
C VAL A 152 1.55 -6.04 -5.52
N MET A 153 1.69 -4.73 -5.72
CA MET A 153 1.69 -4.08 -7.02
C MET A 153 2.90 -3.15 -7.17
N SER A 154 3.35 -2.97 -8.41
CA SER A 154 4.31 -1.92 -8.76
C SER A 154 4.23 -1.60 -10.25
N THR A 155 4.74 -0.45 -10.64
CA THR A 155 4.76 -0.06 -12.06
C THR A 155 5.86 -0.78 -12.83
N ASP A 156 6.94 -1.17 -12.15
CA ASP A 156 8.11 -1.83 -12.75
C ASP A 156 8.03 -3.36 -12.75
N GLY A 157 7.23 -3.95 -11.85
CA GLY A 157 7.00 -5.38 -11.75
C GLY A 157 8.15 -6.20 -11.18
N GLY A 158 7.82 -7.36 -10.61
CA GLY A 158 8.78 -8.28 -10.03
C GLY A 158 9.32 -7.81 -8.68
N VAL A 159 10.52 -8.26 -8.32
CA VAL A 159 11.17 -7.92 -7.03
C VAL A 159 12.26 -6.85 -7.15
N GLY A 160 12.82 -6.65 -8.35
CA GLY A 160 14.01 -5.82 -8.54
C GLY A 160 15.26 -6.46 -7.94
N THR A 161 16.23 -5.64 -7.53
CA THR A 161 17.44 -6.08 -6.83
C THR A 161 17.48 -5.47 -5.43
N ALA A 162 18.26 -6.05 -4.52
CA ALA A 162 18.57 -5.38 -3.25
C ALA A 162 19.06 -3.95 -3.53
N ARG A 163 18.59 -2.97 -2.75
CA ARG A 163 18.90 -1.53 -2.90
C ARG A 163 18.38 -0.92 -4.20
N GLY A 164 17.31 -1.47 -4.73
CA GLY A 164 16.75 -1.13 -6.03
C GLY A 164 15.52 -1.96 -6.30
N THR A 165 14.71 -2.19 -5.26
CA THR A 165 13.59 -3.11 -5.35
C THR A 165 12.47 -2.50 -6.18
N HIS A 166 11.70 -3.39 -6.81
CA HIS A 166 10.47 -3.05 -7.51
C HIS A 166 9.25 -3.34 -6.63
N THR A 167 9.47 -3.54 -5.33
CA THR A 167 8.45 -3.82 -4.32
C THR A 167 8.89 -3.22 -2.99
N ILE A 168 7.91 -2.75 -2.22
CA ILE A 168 8.07 -2.31 -0.82
C ILE A 168 7.49 -3.33 0.16
N SER A 169 6.98 -4.47 -0.34
CA SER A 169 6.44 -5.56 0.47
C SER A 169 7.50 -6.64 0.70
N PHE A 170 7.78 -6.93 1.96
CA PHE A 170 8.77 -7.91 2.38
C PHE A 170 8.15 -8.91 3.36
N ASP A 171 8.46 -10.18 3.17
CA ASP A 171 7.98 -11.24 4.05
C ASP A 171 8.70 -11.22 5.41
N ARG A 172 8.32 -12.15 6.29
CA ARG A 172 8.86 -12.23 7.66
C ARG A 172 10.38 -12.41 7.75
N ASN A 173 11.01 -12.85 6.67
CA ASN A 173 12.44 -13.11 6.57
C ASN A 173 13.15 -12.00 5.80
N GLY A 174 12.48 -10.88 5.51
CA GLY A 174 13.03 -9.78 4.74
C GLY A 174 13.19 -10.07 3.26
N ARG A 175 12.47 -11.08 2.73
CA ARG A 175 12.53 -11.39 1.29
C ARG A 175 11.51 -10.55 0.53
N PRO A 176 11.89 -9.93 -0.61
CA PRO A 176 10.98 -9.11 -1.38
C PRO A 176 9.87 -9.98 -1.99
N ILE A 177 8.63 -9.51 -1.88
CA ILE A 177 7.47 -10.19 -2.46
C ILE A 177 7.28 -9.66 -3.90
N PRO A 178 7.24 -10.53 -4.93
CA PRO A 178 7.06 -10.11 -6.31
C PRO A 178 5.81 -9.26 -6.50
N ALA A 179 5.98 -8.10 -7.11
CA ALA A 179 4.90 -7.17 -7.42
C ALA A 179 4.36 -7.38 -8.84
N GLU A 180 3.03 -7.32 -9.00
CA GLU A 180 2.39 -7.37 -10.31
C GLU A 180 2.20 -5.96 -10.89
N HIS A 181 2.43 -5.83 -12.19
CA HIS A 181 2.42 -4.55 -12.92
C HIS A 181 1.44 -4.54 -14.10
N ARG A 182 0.87 -5.69 -14.48
CA ARG A 182 0.00 -5.84 -15.64
C ARG A 182 -1.47 -5.80 -15.21
N PRO A 183 -2.25 -4.78 -15.63
CA PRO A 183 -3.66 -4.66 -15.25
C PRO A 183 -4.49 -5.90 -15.55
N LYS A 184 -4.29 -6.54 -16.72
CA LYS A 184 -4.97 -7.77 -17.08
C LYS A 184 -4.70 -8.93 -16.11
N GLN A 185 -3.44 -9.11 -15.68
CA GLN A 185 -3.09 -10.19 -14.76
C GLN A 185 -3.68 -9.96 -13.36
N LEU A 186 -3.69 -8.70 -12.90
CA LEU A 186 -4.37 -8.31 -11.66
C LEU A 186 -5.88 -8.55 -11.73
N PHE A 187 -6.52 -8.13 -12.82
CA PHE A 187 -7.95 -8.35 -13.02
C PHE A 187 -8.30 -9.84 -13.02
N ASP A 188 -7.51 -10.65 -13.74
CA ASP A 188 -7.71 -12.10 -13.80
C ASP A 188 -7.52 -12.75 -12.42
N GLN A 189 -6.51 -12.33 -11.67
CA GLN A 189 -6.27 -12.80 -10.31
C GLN A 189 -7.44 -12.51 -9.37
N LEU A 190 -8.11 -11.35 -9.54
CA LEU A 190 -9.22 -10.91 -8.71
C LEU A 190 -10.56 -11.53 -9.11
N PHE A 191 -10.84 -11.67 -10.42
CA PHE A 191 -12.20 -11.88 -10.92
C PHE A 191 -12.37 -13.08 -11.85
N VAL A 192 -11.30 -13.76 -12.28
CA VAL A 192 -11.38 -14.90 -13.20
C VAL A 192 -11.12 -16.21 -12.47
N SER A 193 -11.96 -17.21 -12.76
CA SER A 193 -11.83 -18.54 -12.14
C SER A 193 -10.68 -19.30 -12.79
N SER A 194 -9.79 -19.86 -11.99
CA SER A 194 -8.92 -20.93 -12.46
C SER A 194 -9.79 -22.16 -12.77
N ASP A 195 -9.68 -22.70 -13.99
CA ASP A 195 -10.46 -23.82 -14.54
C ASP A 195 -10.57 -25.07 -13.64
N THR A 196 -11.42 -26.02 -14.07
CA THR A 196 -11.73 -27.33 -13.46
C THR A 196 -10.52 -28.22 -13.12
N GLY A 197 -9.32 -27.93 -13.65
CA GLY A 197 -8.07 -28.61 -13.27
C GLY A 197 -7.30 -27.98 -12.10
N SER A 198 -7.80 -26.90 -11.49
CA SER A 198 -7.14 -26.19 -10.39
C SER A 198 -7.10 -27.02 -9.09
N ALA A 199 -8.19 -27.72 -8.77
CA ALA A 199 -8.28 -28.56 -7.58
C ALA A 199 -7.27 -29.72 -7.60
N GLN A 200 -7.12 -30.39 -8.76
CA GLN A 200 -6.19 -31.50 -8.92
C GLN A 200 -4.73 -31.03 -8.93
N ARG A 201 -4.43 -29.89 -9.58
CA ARG A 201 -3.10 -29.24 -9.50
C ARG A 201 -2.75 -28.82 -8.08
N LEU A 202 -3.71 -28.32 -7.32
CA LEU A 202 -3.52 -27.92 -5.94
C LEU A 202 -3.25 -29.12 -5.03
N ALA A 203 -3.97 -30.22 -5.21
CA ALA A 203 -3.74 -31.47 -4.50
C ALA A 203 -2.34 -32.06 -4.78
N LEU A 204 -1.90 -32.04 -6.04
CA LEU A 204 -0.56 -32.46 -6.44
C LEU A 204 0.53 -31.56 -5.83
N SER A 205 0.33 -30.25 -5.86
CA SER A 205 1.28 -29.27 -5.28
C SER A 205 1.44 -29.50 -3.78
N ARG A 206 0.34 -29.76 -3.05
CA ARG A 206 0.39 -30.10 -1.62
C ARG A 206 1.16 -31.38 -1.34
N SER A 207 0.85 -32.45 -2.07
CA SER A 207 1.54 -33.74 -1.89
C SER A 207 3.05 -33.62 -2.11
N ALA A 208 3.47 -32.84 -3.11
CA ALA A 208 4.88 -32.58 -3.36
C ALA A 208 5.54 -31.77 -2.24
N LEU A 209 4.85 -30.75 -1.69
CA LEU A 209 5.35 -29.95 -0.58
C LEU A 209 5.49 -30.78 0.71
N ASP A 210 4.50 -31.65 1.01
CA ASP A 210 4.53 -32.55 2.16
C ASP A 210 5.74 -33.52 2.07
N GLU A 211 5.99 -34.11 0.91
CA GLU A 211 7.13 -35.00 0.65
C GLU A 211 8.47 -34.25 0.79
N MET A 212 8.57 -33.05 0.20
CA MET A 212 9.76 -32.18 0.31
C MET A 212 10.06 -31.79 1.77
N GLN A 213 9.03 -31.54 2.59
CA GLN A 213 9.23 -31.24 4.01
C GLN A 213 9.80 -32.43 4.79
N GLU A 214 9.31 -33.64 4.53
CA GLU A 214 9.83 -34.83 5.19
C GLU A 214 11.30 -35.08 4.84
N ASP A 215 11.65 -34.91 3.57
CA ASP A 215 13.03 -35.04 3.09
C ASP A 215 13.95 -33.96 3.65
N ALA A 216 13.50 -32.71 3.69
CA ALA A 216 14.25 -31.64 4.29
C ALA A 216 14.46 -31.88 5.80
N ARG A 217 13.48 -32.41 6.55
CA ARG A 217 13.65 -32.80 7.97
C ARG A 217 14.63 -33.95 8.15
N ARG A 218 14.71 -34.88 7.20
CA ARG A 218 15.73 -35.95 7.19
C ARG A 218 17.11 -35.36 6.93
N LEU A 219 17.27 -34.55 5.90
CA LEU A 219 18.53 -33.90 5.51
C LEU A 219 19.07 -32.99 6.63
N ARG A 220 18.21 -32.21 7.29
CA ARG A 220 18.59 -31.31 8.38
C ARG A 220 19.36 -32.00 9.51
N ARG A 221 19.07 -33.28 9.77
CA ARG A 221 19.74 -34.07 10.83
C ARG A 221 21.18 -34.43 10.49
N SER A 222 21.53 -34.53 9.21
CA SER A 222 22.88 -34.87 8.73
C SER A 222 23.74 -33.66 8.38
N LEU A 223 23.17 -32.46 8.31
CA LEU A 223 23.89 -31.23 7.92
C LEU A 223 24.68 -30.60 9.07
N SER A 224 25.77 -29.92 8.71
CA SER A 224 26.53 -29.02 9.59
C SER A 224 25.72 -27.76 9.95
N LYS A 225 26.22 -26.94 10.87
CA LYS A 225 25.49 -25.75 11.36
C LYS A 225 25.21 -24.73 10.25
N ASP A 226 26.16 -24.48 9.35
CA ASP A 226 26.04 -23.47 8.29
C ASP A 226 25.11 -23.97 7.17
N GLU A 227 25.19 -25.25 6.82
CA GLU A 227 24.27 -25.88 5.85
C GLU A 227 22.83 -25.94 6.38
N ARG A 228 22.64 -26.09 7.69
CA ARG A 228 21.31 -25.99 8.31
C ARG A 228 20.69 -24.61 8.12
N GLN A 229 21.49 -23.54 8.16
CA GLN A 229 20.98 -22.20 7.92
C GLN A 229 20.45 -22.03 6.49
N GLN A 230 21.19 -22.53 5.49
CA GLN A 230 20.73 -22.54 4.09
C GLN A 230 19.49 -23.43 3.89
N LEU A 231 19.42 -24.58 4.57
CA LEU A 231 18.25 -25.44 4.52
C LEU A 231 17.02 -24.80 5.19
N ASP A 232 17.21 -24.11 6.32
CA ASP A 232 16.14 -23.40 7.01
C ASP A 232 15.59 -22.27 6.12
N GLU A 233 16.46 -21.54 5.41
CA GLU A 233 16.07 -20.57 4.39
C GLU A 233 15.24 -21.19 3.25
N TYR A 234 15.62 -22.38 2.77
CA TYR A 234 14.86 -23.10 1.75
C TYR A 234 13.50 -23.57 2.28
N LEU A 235 13.47 -24.15 3.48
CA LEU A 235 12.26 -24.63 4.16
C LEU A 235 11.24 -23.52 4.40
N ASP A 236 11.70 -22.30 4.68
CA ASP A 236 10.81 -21.15 4.77
C ASP A 236 10.14 -20.82 3.43
N SER A 237 10.84 -20.97 2.30
CA SER A 237 10.22 -20.78 0.98
C SER A 237 9.14 -21.85 0.69
N VAL A 238 9.38 -23.09 1.11
CA VAL A 238 8.43 -24.21 1.02
C VAL A 238 7.19 -23.92 1.88
N ARG A 239 7.39 -23.43 3.11
CA ARG A 239 6.29 -23.06 4.02
C ARG A 239 5.42 -21.93 3.44
N GLN A 240 6.00 -20.94 2.79
CA GLN A 240 5.23 -19.90 2.11
C GLN A 240 4.38 -20.47 0.96
N ALA A 241 4.90 -21.46 0.24
CA ALA A 241 4.13 -22.15 -0.80
C ALA A 241 2.96 -22.96 -0.21
N GLU A 242 3.17 -23.65 0.91
CA GLU A 242 2.09 -24.39 1.61
C GLU A 242 0.96 -23.48 2.08
N ILE A 243 1.29 -22.34 2.69
CA ILE A 243 0.29 -21.36 3.13
C ILE A 243 -0.56 -20.90 1.94
N LYS A 244 0.06 -20.61 0.80
CA LYS A 244 -0.66 -20.26 -0.44
C LYS A 244 -1.55 -21.39 -0.93
N VAL A 245 -1.08 -22.63 -0.87
CA VAL A 245 -1.82 -23.82 -1.31
C VAL A 245 -3.04 -24.09 -0.42
N GLU A 246 -2.88 -24.09 0.90
CA GLU A 246 -3.98 -24.28 1.86
C GLU A 246 -5.02 -23.17 1.74
N LYS A 247 -4.57 -21.93 1.53
CA LYS A 247 -5.47 -20.81 1.29
C LYS A 247 -6.26 -20.98 -0.02
N ALA A 248 -5.59 -21.31 -1.12
CA ALA A 248 -6.26 -21.56 -2.40
C ALA A 248 -7.32 -22.67 -2.27
N LYS A 249 -7.07 -23.67 -1.41
CA LYS A 249 -8.02 -24.76 -1.14
C LYS A 249 -9.25 -24.26 -0.38
N ARG A 250 -9.06 -23.41 0.63
CA ARG A 250 -10.17 -22.81 1.40
C ARG A 250 -11.12 -22.01 0.53
N TRP A 251 -10.59 -21.33 -0.47
CA TRP A 251 -11.35 -20.50 -1.40
C TRP A 251 -11.71 -21.21 -2.71
N LEU A 252 -11.38 -22.50 -2.82
CA LEU A 252 -11.71 -23.32 -3.99
C LEU A 252 -13.23 -23.49 -4.07
N GLY A 253 -13.81 -23.07 -5.19
CA GLY A 253 -15.26 -23.13 -5.41
C GLY A 253 -16.05 -21.99 -4.74
N ALA A 254 -15.41 -21.07 -4.01
CA ALA A 254 -16.06 -19.85 -3.56
C ALA A 254 -16.45 -19.00 -4.79
N PRO A 255 -17.68 -18.42 -4.83
CA PRO A 255 -18.11 -17.62 -5.97
C PRO A 255 -17.21 -16.40 -6.13
N LEU A 256 -16.80 -16.13 -7.37
CA LEU A 256 -16.05 -14.94 -7.69
C LEU A 256 -16.98 -13.71 -7.70
N PRO A 257 -16.50 -12.56 -7.19
CA PRO A 257 -17.22 -11.32 -7.36
C PRO A 257 -17.44 -11.01 -8.85
N LYS A 258 -18.66 -10.62 -9.21
CA LYS A 258 -18.96 -10.15 -10.57
C LYS A 258 -18.78 -8.64 -10.62
N VAL A 259 -17.83 -8.19 -11.43
CA VAL A 259 -17.60 -6.78 -11.73
C VAL A 259 -17.75 -6.58 -13.23
N ASP A 260 -18.39 -5.49 -13.63
CA ASP A 260 -18.38 -5.05 -15.02
C ASP A 260 -16.99 -4.48 -15.35
N GLY A 261 -16.17 -5.31 -15.99
CA GLY A 261 -14.82 -4.94 -16.43
C GLY A 261 -14.79 -4.11 -17.71
N SER A 262 -15.93 -3.89 -18.38
CA SER A 262 -15.97 -3.17 -19.68
C SER A 262 -15.50 -1.72 -19.60
N GLN A 263 -15.51 -1.13 -18.40
CA GLN A 263 -15.05 0.22 -18.13
C GLN A 263 -13.54 0.32 -17.85
N LEU A 264 -12.84 -0.82 -17.71
CA LEU A 264 -11.40 -0.86 -17.50
C LEU A 264 -10.68 -1.14 -18.81
N ASN A 265 -9.69 -0.33 -19.13
CA ASN A 265 -8.72 -0.70 -20.16
C ASN A 265 -7.64 -1.59 -19.52
N LEU A 266 -7.65 -2.89 -19.84
CA LEU A 266 -6.73 -3.86 -19.23
C LEU A 266 -5.45 -4.07 -20.03
N GLU A 267 -5.41 -3.57 -21.27
CA GLU A 267 -4.25 -3.65 -22.19
C GLU A 267 -3.40 -2.38 -22.13
N LEU A 268 -3.35 -1.75 -20.95
CA LEU A 268 -2.57 -0.54 -20.71
C LEU A 268 -1.11 -0.85 -20.42
N SER A 269 -0.26 0.08 -20.84
CA SER A 269 1.15 0.11 -20.51
C SER A 269 1.53 1.46 -19.89
N THR A 270 2.78 1.60 -19.48
CA THR A 270 3.32 2.87 -19.00
C THR A 270 3.43 3.96 -20.08
N ASP A 271 3.12 3.64 -21.35
CA ASP A 271 3.07 4.62 -22.43
C ASP A 271 1.77 5.46 -22.39
N GLU A 272 0.74 4.98 -21.68
CA GLU A 272 -0.46 5.71 -21.29
C GLU A 272 -0.45 5.97 -19.77
N PRO A 273 0.47 6.78 -19.25
CA PRO A 273 0.83 6.81 -17.83
C PRO A 273 -0.32 7.19 -16.88
N ARG A 274 -1.20 8.11 -17.30
CA ARG A 274 -2.34 8.54 -16.48
C ARG A 274 -3.38 7.43 -16.38
N GLU A 275 -3.82 6.89 -17.51
CA GLU A 275 -4.79 5.80 -17.58
C GLU A 275 -4.27 4.54 -16.89
N TYR A 276 -2.98 4.24 -17.03
CA TYR A 276 -2.31 3.14 -16.34
C TYR A 276 -2.42 3.31 -14.82
N LEU A 277 -1.97 4.45 -14.29
CA LEU A 277 -2.03 4.74 -12.85
C LEU A 277 -3.48 4.70 -12.34
N GLN A 278 -4.43 5.25 -13.11
CA GLN A 278 -5.85 5.23 -12.80
C GLN A 278 -6.40 3.81 -12.69
N THR A 279 -6.04 2.95 -13.63
CA THR A 279 -6.45 1.55 -13.68
C THR A 279 -5.89 0.77 -12.50
N MET A 280 -4.63 1.01 -12.12
CA MET A 280 -4.01 0.36 -10.95
C MET A 280 -4.75 0.72 -9.66
N PHE A 281 -5.06 2.00 -9.43
CA PHE A 281 -5.90 2.42 -8.30
C PHE A 281 -7.32 1.84 -8.36
N ASP A 282 -7.91 1.75 -9.54
CA ASP A 282 -9.25 1.20 -9.71
C ASP A 282 -9.32 -0.29 -9.42
N LEU A 283 -8.27 -1.06 -9.74
CA LEU A 283 -8.15 -2.46 -9.35
C LEU A 283 -8.07 -2.65 -7.83
N ILE A 284 -7.33 -1.78 -7.13
CA ILE A 284 -7.29 -1.76 -5.65
C ILE A 284 -8.69 -1.45 -5.09
N TYR A 285 -9.36 -0.43 -5.63
CA TYR A 285 -10.73 -0.07 -5.24
C TYR A 285 -11.69 -1.26 -5.42
N LEU A 286 -11.64 -1.95 -6.56
CA LEU A 286 -12.50 -3.09 -6.82
C LEU A 286 -12.17 -4.27 -5.90
N ALA A 287 -10.89 -4.52 -5.63
CA ALA A 287 -10.46 -5.56 -4.70
C ALA A 287 -11.03 -5.30 -3.29
N PHE A 288 -11.05 -4.05 -2.83
CA PHE A 288 -11.63 -3.65 -1.55
C PHE A 288 -13.16 -3.71 -1.53
N LYS A 289 -13.81 -3.20 -2.60
CA LYS A 289 -15.27 -3.20 -2.73
C LYS A 289 -15.86 -4.61 -2.74
N THR A 290 -15.13 -5.55 -3.28
CA THR A 290 -15.53 -6.96 -3.39
C THR A 290 -15.00 -7.85 -2.25
N ASP A 291 -14.28 -7.27 -1.29
CA ASP A 291 -13.57 -7.98 -0.21
C ASP A 291 -12.67 -9.12 -0.74
N SER A 292 -12.09 -8.93 -1.93
CA SER A 292 -11.13 -9.89 -2.54
C SER A 292 -9.79 -9.90 -1.81
N THR A 293 -9.43 -8.75 -1.24
CA THR A 293 -8.31 -8.53 -0.31
C THR A 293 -8.67 -7.37 0.61
N ARG A 294 -8.03 -7.31 1.78
CA ARG A 294 -8.08 -6.17 2.70
C ARG A 294 -6.75 -5.42 2.79
N VAL A 295 -5.74 -5.90 2.09
CA VAL A 295 -4.39 -5.31 2.07
C VAL A 295 -3.97 -5.10 0.63
N ALA A 296 -3.52 -3.88 0.30
CA ALA A 296 -2.94 -3.56 -0.99
C ALA A 296 -1.67 -2.73 -0.80
N THR A 297 -0.67 -2.95 -1.64
CA THR A 297 0.58 -2.20 -1.62
C THR A 297 0.95 -1.87 -3.04
N TYR A 298 1.29 -0.62 -3.32
CA TYR A 298 1.64 -0.19 -4.66
C TYR A 298 2.87 0.74 -4.66
N GLN A 299 3.97 0.23 -5.18
CA GLN A 299 5.14 1.04 -5.49
C GLN A 299 4.95 1.70 -6.87
N ILE A 300 4.57 2.99 -6.86
CA ILE A 300 4.25 3.77 -8.06
C ILE A 300 5.48 3.94 -8.94
N GLY A 301 6.67 4.08 -8.34
CA GLY A 301 7.92 4.10 -9.08
C GLY A 301 9.15 3.67 -8.28
N ARG A 302 10.26 3.53 -9.00
CA ARG A 302 11.56 3.16 -8.45
C ARG A 302 12.51 4.35 -8.40
N GLU A 303 13.40 4.31 -7.43
CA GLU A 303 14.25 5.43 -6.98
C GLU A 303 15.45 5.77 -7.87
N ASN A 304 15.72 5.07 -8.99
CA ASN A 304 16.98 5.25 -9.74
C ASN A 304 16.79 5.48 -11.25
N GLY A 305 15.62 5.95 -11.68
CA GLY A 305 15.38 6.45 -13.05
C GLY A 305 15.53 5.45 -14.21
N VAL A 306 15.75 4.16 -13.94
CA VAL A 306 15.92 3.12 -14.98
C VAL A 306 14.61 2.36 -15.25
N GLY A 307 13.55 2.68 -14.49
CA GLY A 307 12.25 2.02 -14.55
C GLY A 307 11.34 2.50 -15.66
N ARG A 308 10.33 1.69 -15.98
CA ARG A 308 9.18 2.14 -16.77
C ARG A 308 8.34 3.17 -16.03
N SER A 309 8.40 3.14 -14.69
CA SER A 309 7.78 4.16 -13.83
C SER A 309 8.33 5.57 -14.06
N ASP A 310 9.55 5.69 -14.58
CA ASP A 310 10.16 6.99 -14.87
C ASP A 310 9.37 7.75 -15.96
N HIS A 311 8.74 7.00 -16.87
CA HIS A 311 7.89 7.56 -17.93
C HIS A 311 6.55 8.10 -17.42
N LEU A 312 6.19 7.91 -16.14
CA LEU A 312 4.94 8.44 -15.60
C LEU A 312 4.87 9.97 -15.68
N ALA A 313 6.01 10.66 -15.72
CA ALA A 313 6.06 12.11 -15.89
C ALA A 313 5.51 12.59 -17.25
N ARG A 314 5.39 11.70 -18.25
CA ARG A 314 4.76 12.01 -19.55
C ARG A 314 3.28 12.36 -19.43
N ALA A 315 2.61 11.92 -18.35
CA ALA A 315 1.24 12.31 -18.04
C ALA A 315 1.05 13.82 -17.87
N VAL A 316 2.14 14.55 -17.61
CA VAL A 316 2.17 16.00 -17.40
C VAL A 316 3.18 16.70 -18.32
N GLY A 317 3.59 16.06 -19.41
CA GLY A 317 4.41 16.67 -20.45
C GLY A 317 5.91 16.68 -20.20
N PHE A 318 6.42 15.94 -19.20
CA PHE A 318 7.86 15.74 -18.98
C PHE A 318 8.29 14.35 -19.46
N ASN A 319 9.58 14.14 -19.72
CA ASN A 319 10.03 12.85 -20.25
C ASN A 319 10.25 11.80 -19.15
N LEU A 320 10.99 12.17 -18.10
CA LEU A 320 11.48 11.30 -17.03
C LEU A 320 11.21 11.94 -15.66
N ALA A 321 10.59 11.21 -14.73
CA ALA A 321 10.26 11.68 -13.38
C ALA A 321 11.50 11.90 -12.52
N HIS A 322 12.43 10.94 -12.52
CA HIS A 322 13.67 10.96 -11.75
C HIS A 322 14.52 12.18 -12.11
N GLN A 323 14.60 12.51 -13.40
CA GLN A 323 15.31 13.68 -13.91
C GLN A 323 14.81 14.99 -13.27
N LEU A 324 13.51 15.11 -12.96
CA LEU A 324 12.94 16.33 -12.36
C LEU A 324 13.56 16.63 -10.99
N SER A 325 13.89 15.61 -10.20
CA SER A 325 14.55 15.79 -8.89
C SER A 325 15.97 16.37 -9.04
N HIS A 326 16.69 15.98 -10.10
CA HIS A 326 18.04 16.48 -10.44
C HIS A 326 18.03 17.88 -11.07
N GLU A 327 16.89 18.32 -11.60
CA GLU A 327 16.72 19.60 -12.29
C GLU A 327 16.28 20.74 -11.38
N THR A 328 16.05 20.49 -10.09
CA THR A 328 15.62 21.49 -9.09
C THR A 328 16.56 22.70 -8.96
N LYS A 329 17.83 22.57 -9.40
CA LYS A 329 18.82 23.65 -9.48
C LYS A 329 18.63 24.61 -10.67
N ASN A 330 17.84 24.22 -11.66
CA ASN A 330 17.61 25.00 -12.88
C ASN A 330 16.42 25.96 -12.68
N PRO A 331 16.29 27.01 -13.51
CA PRO A 331 15.07 27.82 -13.56
C PRO A 331 13.83 26.94 -13.72
N ASP A 332 12.77 27.24 -12.98
CA ASP A 332 11.52 26.46 -12.90
C ASP A 332 11.67 24.99 -12.43
N GLY A 333 12.85 24.55 -11.99
CA GLY A 333 13.09 23.16 -11.57
C GLY A 333 12.11 22.68 -10.49
N TRP A 334 11.92 23.48 -9.43
CA TRP A 334 10.95 23.19 -8.37
C TRP A 334 9.51 23.11 -8.88
N LYS A 335 9.14 24.02 -9.78
CA LYS A 335 7.81 24.06 -10.38
C LYS A 335 7.57 22.81 -11.23
N ASN A 336 8.51 22.42 -12.07
CA ASN A 336 8.39 21.25 -12.93
C ASN A 336 8.26 19.96 -12.10
N PHE A 337 9.10 19.80 -11.08
CA PHE A 337 9.00 18.67 -10.17
C PHE A 337 7.67 18.69 -9.39
N GLY A 338 7.23 19.86 -8.93
CA GLY A 338 5.94 20.04 -8.26
C GLY A 338 4.72 19.78 -9.15
N ILE A 339 4.80 20.02 -10.45
CA ILE A 339 3.74 19.65 -11.41
C ILE A 339 3.59 18.12 -11.46
N TYR A 340 4.71 17.37 -11.44
CA TYR A 340 4.67 15.91 -11.39
C TYR A 340 4.11 15.40 -10.06
N CYS A 341 4.58 15.91 -8.91
CA CYS A 341 4.03 15.54 -7.61
C CYS A 341 2.53 15.89 -7.50
N ARG A 342 2.10 17.02 -8.09
CA ARG A 342 0.67 17.39 -8.17
C ARG A 342 -0.14 16.35 -8.95
N PHE A 343 0.37 15.81 -10.05
CA PHE A 343 -0.28 14.71 -10.77
C PHE A 343 -0.47 13.47 -9.90
N LEU A 344 0.53 13.09 -9.11
CA LEU A 344 0.37 11.97 -8.16
C LEU A 344 -0.72 12.27 -7.12
N HIS A 345 -0.81 13.50 -6.62
CA HIS A 345 -1.88 13.94 -5.73
C HIS A 345 -3.26 14.01 -6.41
N GLU A 346 -3.35 14.35 -7.69
CA GLU A 346 -4.60 14.27 -8.46
C GLU A 346 -5.14 12.84 -8.46
N GLU A 347 -4.28 11.86 -8.77
CA GLU A 347 -4.69 10.45 -8.86
C GLU A 347 -4.96 9.83 -7.50
N PHE A 348 -4.17 10.16 -6.48
CA PHE A 348 -4.45 9.75 -5.10
C PHE A 348 -5.76 10.37 -4.58
N GLY A 349 -5.99 11.66 -4.84
CA GLY A 349 -7.23 12.36 -4.48
C GLY A 349 -8.45 11.79 -5.18
N ARG A 350 -8.34 11.42 -6.46
CA ARG A 350 -9.39 10.71 -7.20
C ARG A 350 -9.73 9.37 -6.53
N PHE A 351 -8.72 8.60 -6.13
CA PHE A 351 -8.90 7.32 -5.45
C PHE A 351 -9.58 7.49 -4.08
N ILE A 352 -9.12 8.41 -3.24
CA ILE A 352 -9.75 8.73 -1.94
C ILE A 352 -11.21 9.16 -2.14
N THR A 353 -11.46 10.05 -3.11
CA THR A 353 -12.81 10.53 -3.42
C THR A 353 -13.74 9.38 -3.80
N LYS A 354 -13.24 8.40 -4.56
CA LYS A 354 -13.98 7.20 -4.94
C LYS A 354 -14.30 6.32 -3.72
N LEU A 355 -13.37 6.15 -2.79
CA LEU A 355 -13.62 5.45 -1.52
C LEU A 355 -14.64 6.19 -0.64
N LYS A 356 -14.53 7.52 -0.56
CA LYS A 356 -15.44 8.40 0.20
C LYS A 356 -16.86 8.40 -0.35
N SER A 357 -17.02 8.35 -1.67
CA SER A 357 -18.33 8.34 -2.33
C SER A 357 -18.99 6.96 -2.35
N THR A 358 -18.26 5.91 -1.99
CA THR A 358 -18.75 4.53 -2.00
C THR A 358 -19.27 4.15 -0.61
N PRO A 359 -20.56 3.81 -0.46
CA PRO A 359 -21.09 3.25 0.79
C PRO A 359 -20.37 1.95 1.16
N GLU A 360 -20.12 1.71 2.43
CA GLU A 360 -19.55 0.43 2.89
C GLU A 360 -20.56 -0.71 2.64
N PRO A 361 -20.20 -1.77 1.88
CA PRO A 361 -21.16 -2.85 1.61
C PRO A 361 -21.59 -3.65 2.84
N ALA A 362 -20.72 -3.73 3.85
CA ALA A 362 -20.89 -4.57 5.05
C ALA A 362 -21.40 -3.83 6.29
N SER A 363 -21.48 -2.49 6.27
CA SER A 363 -21.91 -1.67 7.42
C SER A 363 -22.49 -0.33 7.00
N THR A 364 -22.78 0.55 7.97
CA THR A 364 -23.05 1.96 7.71
C THR A 364 -21.75 2.72 7.45
N GLY A 365 -21.88 3.91 6.85
CA GLY A 365 -20.75 4.79 6.51
C GLY A 365 -20.22 4.58 5.09
N ARG A 366 -19.03 5.11 4.87
CA ARG A 366 -18.32 5.09 3.59
C ARG A 366 -17.19 4.06 3.66
N MET A 367 -16.80 3.51 2.52
CA MET A 367 -15.68 2.57 2.46
C MET A 367 -14.37 3.19 2.97
N LEU A 368 -14.19 4.52 2.78
CA LEU A 368 -13.05 5.26 3.33
C LEU A 368 -13.02 5.24 4.87
N ASP A 369 -14.17 5.22 5.55
CA ASP A 369 -14.23 5.28 7.02
C ASP A 369 -13.58 4.05 7.69
N ASN A 370 -13.51 2.91 6.98
CA ASN A 370 -12.90 1.66 7.43
C ASN A 370 -11.57 1.33 6.71
N THR A 371 -11.00 2.28 5.96
CA THR A 371 -9.79 2.05 5.14
C THR A 371 -8.69 3.02 5.55
N LEU A 372 -7.53 2.52 5.98
CA LEU A 372 -6.32 3.31 6.16
C LEU A 372 -5.51 3.36 4.88
N LEU A 373 -5.13 4.55 4.48
CA LEU A 373 -4.28 4.81 3.32
C LEU A 373 -3.00 5.49 3.77
N LEU A 374 -1.85 4.93 3.42
CA LEU A 374 -0.54 5.53 3.58
C LEU A 374 0.01 5.88 2.21
N PHE A 375 0.36 7.14 1.97
CA PHE A 375 0.96 7.61 0.73
C PHE A 375 2.20 8.42 1.05
N GLY A 376 3.36 8.06 0.50
CA GLY A 376 4.58 8.78 0.80
C GLY A 376 5.82 8.31 0.06
N SER A 377 6.96 8.85 0.49
CA SER A 377 8.29 8.47 0.03
C SER A 377 9.22 8.27 1.22
N ALA A 378 10.32 7.56 1.00
CA ALA A 378 11.43 7.45 1.94
C ALA A 378 12.58 8.40 1.58
N SER A 379 12.32 9.37 0.71
CA SER A 379 13.22 10.48 0.35
C SER A 379 12.45 11.80 0.43
N SER A 380 13.08 12.89 0.87
CA SER A 380 12.48 14.24 0.84
C SER A 380 13.08 15.11 -0.24
N ALA A 381 14.15 15.85 0.06
CA ALA A 381 14.91 16.58 -0.95
C ALA A 381 15.83 15.63 -1.75
N PHE A 382 16.60 16.20 -2.67
CA PHE A 382 17.57 15.48 -3.50
C PHE A 382 18.40 14.46 -2.69
N HIS A 383 18.21 13.18 -2.98
CA HIS A 383 18.85 12.05 -2.31
C HIS A 383 18.80 12.10 -0.78
N LEU A 384 17.79 12.73 -0.16
CA LEU A 384 17.77 12.93 1.30
C LEU A 384 16.84 11.94 2.01
N SER A 385 17.43 11.00 2.76
CA SER A 385 16.75 9.93 3.51
C SER A 385 16.20 10.39 4.87
N ARG A 386 15.66 11.60 4.92
CA ARG A 386 15.15 12.28 6.12
C ARG A 386 13.88 13.07 5.80
N ASN A 387 13.13 13.49 6.83
CA ASN A 387 11.93 14.31 6.70
C ASN A 387 10.95 13.80 5.63
N TYR A 388 10.57 12.53 5.71
CA TYR A 388 9.78 11.84 4.71
C TYR A 388 8.43 12.57 4.43
N PRO A 389 8.06 12.75 3.16
CA PRO A 389 6.79 13.36 2.77
C PRO A 389 5.67 12.32 2.88
N ILE A 390 4.88 12.38 3.96
CA ILE A 390 3.86 11.37 4.27
C ILE A 390 2.45 11.99 4.32
N ILE A 391 1.49 11.27 3.76
CA ILE A 391 0.05 11.51 3.89
C ILE A 391 -0.61 10.23 4.43
N VAL A 392 -1.45 10.40 5.44
CA VAL A 392 -2.34 9.35 5.96
C VAL A 392 -3.78 9.79 5.72
N ALA A 393 -4.64 8.91 5.21
CA ALA A 393 -6.04 9.23 4.95
C ALA A 393 -7.00 8.10 5.33
N GLY A 394 -8.25 8.47 5.63
CA GLY A 394 -9.35 7.56 5.95
C GLY A 394 -9.33 6.96 7.36
N GLY A 395 -10.09 5.89 7.57
CA GLY A 395 -10.10 5.19 8.86
C GLY A 395 -10.78 5.95 10.01
N LYS A 396 -11.75 6.83 9.71
CA LYS A 396 -12.53 7.55 10.71
C LYS A 396 -13.20 6.62 11.73
N HIS A 397 -13.73 5.48 11.29
CA HIS A 397 -14.29 4.45 12.19
C HIS A 397 -13.23 3.61 12.90
N LEU A 398 -11.97 3.73 12.51
CA LEU A 398 -10.83 3.12 13.17
C LEU A 398 -10.23 4.04 14.25
N GLY A 399 -10.73 5.28 14.35
CA GLY A 399 -10.34 6.26 15.38
C GLY A 399 -9.40 7.35 14.90
N LEU A 400 -9.17 7.47 13.59
CA LEU A 400 -8.28 8.50 13.03
C LEU A 400 -8.95 9.88 13.02
N ARG A 401 -8.19 10.91 13.37
CA ARG A 401 -8.58 12.33 13.37
C ARG A 401 -7.72 13.09 12.35
N HIS A 402 -8.38 13.49 11.27
CA HIS A 402 -7.77 14.18 10.13
C HIS A 402 -8.04 15.69 10.15
N GLY A 403 -7.62 16.39 9.09
CA GLY A 403 -7.76 17.84 8.99
C GLY A 403 -6.56 18.61 9.54
N GLN A 404 -5.38 17.98 9.59
CA GLN A 404 -4.20 18.57 10.21
C GLN A 404 -2.89 18.33 9.43
N TYR A 405 -1.91 19.21 9.66
CA TYR A 405 -0.51 19.04 9.29
C TYR A 405 0.34 18.89 10.55
N ILE A 406 0.80 17.67 10.82
CA ILE A 406 1.73 17.36 11.91
C ILE A 406 3.13 17.73 11.44
N ASN A 407 3.61 18.89 11.89
CA ASN A 407 4.88 19.46 11.48
C ASN A 407 5.91 19.35 12.61
N HIS A 408 6.69 18.26 12.64
CA HIS A 408 7.81 18.13 13.58
C HIS A 408 9.14 18.61 12.98
N ALA A 409 9.23 18.79 11.65
CA ALA A 409 10.42 19.32 11.01
C ALA A 409 10.65 20.82 11.29
N GLY A 410 9.57 21.56 11.59
CA GLY A 410 9.60 23.01 11.77
C GLY A 410 9.97 23.74 10.47
N MET A 411 10.64 24.89 10.60
CA MET A 411 11.06 25.72 9.46
C MET A 411 12.52 25.49 9.04
N ASN A 412 13.31 24.75 9.83
CA ASN A 412 14.74 24.50 9.61
C ASN A 412 15.00 23.15 8.93
N PHE A 413 14.08 22.71 8.06
CA PHE A 413 14.23 21.46 7.34
C PHE A 413 15.43 21.51 6.39
N GLN A 414 16.03 20.35 6.14
CA GLN A 414 17.05 20.22 5.11
C GLN A 414 16.37 20.12 3.74
N GLY A 415 16.80 20.97 2.81
CA GLY A 415 16.22 21.11 1.47
C GLY A 415 17.14 21.94 0.57
N GLY A 416 16.56 22.53 -0.47
CA GLY A 416 17.28 23.30 -1.48
C GLY A 416 17.83 22.43 -2.62
N PRO A 417 18.31 23.08 -3.70
CA PRO A 417 18.83 22.36 -4.85
C PRO A 417 20.22 21.78 -4.55
N TRP A 418 20.54 20.64 -5.14
CA TRP A 418 21.90 20.13 -5.09
C TRP A 418 22.79 20.83 -6.13
N LEU A 419 23.83 21.51 -5.63
CA LEU A 419 24.72 22.34 -6.44
C LEU A 419 26.05 21.64 -6.81
N GLY A 420 26.09 20.30 -6.81
CA GLY A 420 27.27 19.54 -7.23
C GLY A 420 28.35 19.35 -6.16
N LYS A 421 28.01 19.55 -4.88
CA LYS A 421 28.90 19.27 -3.73
C LYS A 421 28.69 17.84 -3.23
N ARG A 422 29.13 17.55 -2.00
CA ARG A 422 28.72 16.36 -1.24
C ARG A 422 27.19 16.19 -1.33
N GLU A 423 26.74 14.95 -1.50
CA GLU A 423 25.31 14.69 -1.64
C GLU A 423 24.58 14.77 -0.30
N PRO A 424 23.29 15.19 -0.27
CA PRO A 424 22.57 15.48 0.98
C PRO A 424 22.41 14.30 1.94
N TRP A 425 22.32 13.04 1.48
CA TRP A 425 22.29 11.88 2.39
C TRP A 425 23.55 11.74 3.25
N GLN A 426 24.66 12.35 2.81
CA GLN A 426 25.92 12.28 3.53
C GLN A 426 26.11 13.45 4.49
N ASP A 427 25.23 14.46 4.45
CA ASP A 427 25.33 15.63 5.30
C ASP A 427 24.97 15.30 6.75
N GLN A 428 25.54 16.07 7.68
CA GLN A 428 25.10 16.00 9.06
C GLN A 428 23.66 16.52 9.18
N ALA A 429 22.89 15.80 9.99
CA ALA A 429 21.56 16.16 10.42
C ALA A 429 21.47 17.61 10.90
N LYS A 430 20.54 18.39 10.37
CA LYS A 430 20.20 19.72 10.93
C LYS A 430 19.14 19.65 12.04
N GLY A 431 18.57 18.48 12.28
CA GLY A 431 17.56 18.18 13.31
C GLY A 431 17.37 16.68 13.50
N GLU A 432 16.64 16.30 14.55
CA GLU A 432 16.24 14.92 14.81
C GLU A 432 14.80 14.71 14.32
N ASP A 433 14.63 13.83 13.33
CA ASP A 433 13.31 13.35 12.96
C ASP A 433 12.85 12.31 13.98
N LEU A 434 11.54 12.15 14.16
CA LEU A 434 10.98 11.03 14.89
C LEU A 434 11.00 9.74 14.05
N PRO A 435 11.01 8.54 14.66
CA PRO A 435 10.86 7.29 13.94
C PRO A 435 9.52 7.24 13.19
N LEU A 436 9.55 7.04 11.86
CA LEU A 436 8.32 6.79 11.09
C LEU A 436 7.58 5.54 11.59
N SER A 437 8.31 4.58 12.16
CA SER A 437 7.74 3.42 12.84
C SER A 437 6.69 3.76 13.91
N ASN A 438 6.71 4.97 14.48
CA ASN A 438 5.63 5.44 15.38
C ASN A 438 4.29 5.57 14.65
N LEU A 439 4.31 6.03 13.40
CA LEU A 439 3.10 6.04 12.55
C LEU A 439 2.64 4.61 12.27
N TYR A 440 3.57 3.69 11.99
CA TYR A 440 3.24 2.30 11.68
C TYR A 440 2.65 1.57 12.88
N ALA A 441 3.18 1.81 14.07
CA ALA A 441 2.60 1.36 15.33
C ALA A 441 1.17 1.90 15.52
N THR A 442 0.95 3.21 15.32
CA THR A 442 -0.41 3.79 15.36
C THR A 442 -1.35 3.12 14.36
N MET A 443 -0.92 2.91 13.12
CA MET A 443 -1.76 2.29 12.10
C MET A 443 -2.13 0.84 12.47
N LEU A 444 -1.17 0.05 12.95
CA LEU A 444 -1.42 -1.32 13.41
C LEU A 444 -2.35 -1.37 14.63
N GLU A 445 -2.24 -0.41 15.54
CA GLU A 445 -3.10 -0.30 16.72
C GLU A 445 -4.55 -0.04 16.28
N ARG A 446 -4.73 0.93 15.38
CA ARG A 446 -6.05 1.30 14.81
C ARG A 446 -6.65 0.16 13.98
N LEU A 447 -5.82 -0.69 13.38
CA LEU A 447 -6.26 -1.93 12.72
C LEU A 447 -6.56 -3.07 13.71
N GLY A 448 -6.13 -2.95 14.98
CA GLY A 448 -6.35 -3.95 16.04
C GLY A 448 -5.32 -5.09 16.03
N VAL A 449 -4.08 -4.80 15.63
CA VAL A 449 -3.04 -5.79 15.38
C VAL A 449 -1.93 -5.75 16.43
N ALA A 450 -1.27 -4.60 16.58
CA ALA A 450 -0.13 -4.39 17.47
C ALA A 450 0.03 -2.90 17.79
N ASP A 451 0.68 -2.58 18.91
CA ASP A 451 0.95 -1.22 19.40
C ASP A 451 2.42 -0.79 19.20
N SER A 452 3.22 -1.63 18.52
CA SER A 452 4.64 -1.40 18.24
C SER A 452 5.03 -1.99 16.88
N PHE A 453 6.04 -1.41 16.24
CA PHE A 453 6.60 -1.88 14.99
C PHE A 453 8.07 -1.46 14.87
N ALA A 454 8.96 -2.38 14.50
CA ALA A 454 10.39 -2.11 14.29
C ALA A 454 11.03 -1.27 15.42
N ASP A 455 11.52 -0.07 15.11
CA ASP A 455 12.16 0.87 16.03
C ASP A 455 11.21 1.95 16.59
N SER A 456 9.89 1.70 16.58
CA SER A 456 8.91 2.60 17.17
C SER A 456 9.19 2.85 18.66
N THR A 457 9.17 4.11 19.06
CA THR A 457 9.28 4.57 20.47
C THR A 457 7.92 4.88 21.09
N GLY A 458 6.82 4.75 20.33
CA GLY A 458 5.45 4.98 20.77
C GLY A 458 4.48 5.11 19.60
N THR A 459 3.28 5.63 19.87
CA THR A 459 2.27 5.97 18.86
C THR A 459 2.17 7.49 18.69
N ILE A 460 1.66 7.93 17.55
CA ILE A 460 1.33 9.34 17.27
C ILE A 460 -0.05 9.65 17.85
N SER A 461 -0.08 10.32 19.01
CA SER A 461 -1.32 10.61 19.75
C SER A 461 -2.26 11.58 19.03
N GLU A 462 -1.69 12.44 18.18
CA GLU A 462 -2.36 13.45 17.39
C GLU A 462 -3.26 12.85 16.32
N LEU A 463 -2.98 11.60 15.89
CA LEU A 463 -3.69 10.86 14.87
C LEU A 463 -4.95 10.11 15.34
#